data_AF-A0A7S6S0K2-F1
#
_entry.id   AF-A0A7S6S0K2-F1
#
_cell.length_a   1.000
_cell.length_b   1.000
_cell.length_c   1.000
_cell.angle_alpha   90.00
_cell.angle_beta   90.00
_cell.angle_gamma   90.00
#
_symmetry.space_group_name_H-M   'P 1'
#
loop_
_entity.id
_entity.type
_entity.pdbx_description
1 polymer ?
#
loop_
_entity_poly.entity_id
_entity_poly.type
_entity_poly.pdbx_seq_one_letter_code
_entity_poly.pdbx_strand_id
1 'polypeptide(L)'
;MVRFRSGGWFQNVGGPLLARLDRLDEAESCWREVLDQRRRVVGDFHPHTINTIASLGELLQRRSRWAEAESLLREALDKRLRVFGESHAVTIESGRALAELLNSQGRAVEADALPRGGDDR
;
A
#
# COMPACT_ATOMS: atom_id res chain seq x y z
N MET A 1 -11.16 -48.14 -38.11
CA MET A 1 -10.23 -47.06 -38.50
C MET A 1 -10.47 -45.86 -37.59
N VAL A 2 -9.39 -45.38 -36.98
CA VAL A 2 -9.36 -44.35 -35.94
C VAL A 2 -9.49 -42.95 -36.56
N ARG A 3 -10.21 -42.03 -35.92
CA ARG A 3 -9.89 -40.60 -36.01
C ARG A 3 -10.23 -39.89 -34.69
N PHE A 4 -9.17 -39.57 -33.96
CA PHE A 4 -9.14 -38.68 -32.81
C PHE A 4 -9.74 -37.32 -33.18
N ARG A 5 -10.64 -36.78 -32.36
CA ARG A 5 -10.85 -35.33 -32.27
C ARG A 5 -10.49 -34.88 -30.87
N SER A 6 -9.30 -34.31 -30.79
CA SER A 6 -8.72 -33.61 -29.67
C SER A 6 -9.64 -32.46 -29.25
N GLY A 7 -10.43 -32.67 -28.19
CA GLY A 7 -11.03 -31.59 -27.41
C GLY A 7 -10.03 -31.18 -26.34
N GLY A 8 -9.11 -30.28 -26.68
CA GLY A 8 -8.15 -29.72 -25.74
C GLY A 8 -8.88 -29.04 -24.59
N TRP A 9 -8.63 -29.51 -23.38
CA TRP A 9 -9.04 -28.90 -22.14
C TRP A 9 -8.41 -27.51 -22.03
N PHE A 10 -9.10 -26.47 -22.51
CA PHE A 10 -8.81 -25.10 -22.06
C PHE A 10 -9.38 -24.96 -20.65
N GLN A 11 -8.60 -25.46 -19.70
CA GLN A 11 -8.78 -25.19 -18.28
C GLN A 11 -8.79 -23.67 -18.10
N ASN A 12 -9.92 -23.17 -17.63
CA ASN A 12 -10.19 -21.78 -17.31
C ASN A 12 -9.39 -21.38 -16.05
N VAL A 13 -8.07 -21.29 -16.17
CA VAL A 13 -7.18 -20.87 -15.08
C VAL A 13 -7.14 -19.34 -14.92
N GLY A 14 -7.69 -18.60 -15.89
CA GLY A 14 -7.71 -17.13 -15.90
C GLY A 14 -8.88 -16.50 -15.14
N GLY A 15 -10.03 -17.18 -15.01
CA GLY A 15 -11.24 -16.61 -14.37
C GLY A 15 -11.03 -16.09 -12.94
N PRO A 16 -10.43 -16.87 -12.02
CA PRO A 16 -10.18 -16.42 -10.65
C PRO A 16 -9.14 -15.31 -10.55
N LEU A 17 -8.15 -15.31 -11.47
CA LEU A 17 -7.09 -14.30 -11.50
C LEU A 17 -7.61 -12.96 -12.03
N LEU A 18 -8.37 -12.98 -13.13
CA LEU A 18 -8.99 -11.79 -13.71
C LEU A 18 -10.00 -11.17 -12.74
N ALA A 19 -10.88 -11.97 -12.12
CA ALA A 19 -11.82 -11.46 -11.11
C ALA A 19 -11.12 -10.88 -9.87
N ARG A 20 -9.93 -11.40 -9.52
CA ARG A 20 -9.13 -10.86 -8.40
C ARG A 20 -8.44 -9.56 -8.77
N LEU A 21 -7.93 -9.43 -10.00
CA LEU A 21 -7.32 -8.20 -10.49
C LEU A 21 -8.37 -7.09 -10.61
N ASP A 22 -9.55 -7.40 -11.15
CA ASP A 22 -10.67 -6.46 -11.33
C ASP A 22 -11.12 -5.86 -9.99
N ARG A 23 -11.38 -6.72 -8.99
CA ARG A 23 -11.77 -6.29 -7.64
C ARG A 23 -10.73 -5.43 -6.93
N LEU A 24 -9.46 -5.63 -7.24
CA LEU A 24 -8.38 -4.84 -6.65
C LEU A 24 -8.24 -3.48 -7.37
N ASP A 25 -8.63 -3.37 -8.64
CA ASP A 25 -8.62 -2.10 -9.40
C ASP A 25 -9.80 -1.23 -8.96
N GLU A 26 -10.97 -1.84 -8.78
CA GLU A 26 -12.12 -1.21 -8.12
C GLU A 26 -11.77 -0.71 -6.71
N ALA A 27 -11.05 -1.53 -5.93
CA ALA A 27 -10.61 -1.13 -4.60
C ALA A 27 -9.66 0.08 -4.65
N GLU A 28 -8.67 0.09 -5.56
CA GLU A 28 -7.77 1.24 -5.73
C GLU A 28 -8.53 2.51 -6.09
N SER A 29 -9.45 2.43 -7.07
CA SER A 29 -10.26 3.58 -7.49
C SER A 29 -11.10 4.12 -6.33
N CYS A 30 -11.78 3.24 -5.58
CA CYS A 30 -12.56 3.60 -4.41
C CYS A 30 -11.71 4.28 -3.34
N TRP A 31 -10.52 3.77 -3.05
CA TRP A 31 -9.61 4.40 -2.08
C TRP A 31 -9.11 5.77 -2.54
N ARG A 32 -8.84 5.96 -3.83
CA ARG A 32 -8.47 7.28 -4.40
C ARG A 32 -9.61 8.29 -4.29
N GLU A 33 -10.84 7.89 -4.59
CA GLU A 33 -12.02 8.75 -4.42
C GLU A 33 -12.26 9.11 -2.96
N VAL A 34 -12.20 8.13 -2.05
CA VAL A 34 -12.33 8.35 -0.61
C VAL A 34 -11.24 9.30 -0.11
N LEU A 35 -10.02 9.18 -0.63
CA LEU A 35 -8.92 10.08 -0.28
C LEU A 35 -9.22 11.52 -0.70
N ASP A 36 -9.61 11.76 -1.95
CA ASP A 36 -9.93 13.10 -2.45
C ASP A 36 -11.09 13.73 -1.66
N GLN A 37 -12.15 12.96 -1.38
CA GLN A 37 -13.27 13.43 -0.55
C GLN A 37 -12.83 13.77 0.87
N ARG A 38 -12.02 12.92 1.52
CA ARG A 38 -11.51 13.18 2.88
C ARG A 38 -10.62 14.42 2.92
N ARG A 39 -9.75 14.60 1.93
CA ARG A 39 -8.92 15.81 1.80
C ARG A 39 -9.78 17.07 1.72
N ARG A 40 -10.90 17.03 0.99
CA ARG A 40 -11.82 18.17 0.86
C ARG A 40 -12.66 18.44 2.11
N VAL A 41 -13.14 17.38 2.78
CA VAL A 41 -14.11 17.50 3.89
C VAL A 41 -13.42 17.74 5.23
N VAL A 42 -12.42 16.94 5.57
CA VAL A 42 -11.75 16.96 6.89
C VAL A 42 -10.30 17.43 6.82
N GLY A 43 -9.76 17.61 5.62
CA GLY A 43 -8.41 18.09 5.40
C GLY A 43 -7.36 17.00 5.36
N ASP A 44 -6.16 17.44 5.02
CA ASP A 44 -5.00 16.63 4.70
C ASP A 44 -4.28 16.01 5.91
N PHE A 45 -4.50 16.56 7.09
CA PHE A 45 -3.87 16.17 8.36
C PHE A 45 -4.80 15.38 9.27
N HIS A 46 -6.04 15.14 8.84
CA HIS A 46 -6.97 14.36 9.64
C HIS A 46 -6.49 12.89 9.74
N PRO A 47 -6.50 12.25 10.93
CA PRO A 47 -6.08 10.87 11.12
C PRO A 47 -6.70 9.88 10.12
N HIS A 48 -7.97 10.07 9.78
CA HIS A 48 -8.66 9.26 8.76
C HIS A 48 -8.11 9.45 7.34
N THR A 49 -7.73 10.67 6.95
CA THR A 49 -7.11 10.93 5.64
C THR A 49 -5.75 10.26 5.57
N ILE A 50 -4.95 10.42 6.62
CA ILE A 50 -3.64 9.80 6.76
C ILE A 50 -3.73 8.27 6.69
N ASN A 51 -4.70 7.67 7.39
CA ASN A 51 -4.92 6.22 7.34
C ASN A 51 -5.30 5.76 5.92
N THR A 52 -6.11 6.53 5.20
CA THR A 52 -6.45 6.22 3.80
C THR A 52 -5.22 6.22 2.89
N ILE A 53 -4.32 7.20 3.05
CA ILE A 53 -3.07 7.27 2.28
C ILE A 53 -2.23 6.01 2.53
N ALA A 54 -2.06 5.62 3.79
CA ALA A 54 -1.30 4.43 4.16
C ALA A 54 -1.92 3.14 3.58
N SER A 55 -3.25 2.98 3.70
CA SER A 55 -3.96 1.83 3.13
C SER A 55 -3.85 1.74 1.61
N LEU A 56 -3.85 2.88 0.90
CA LEU A 56 -3.62 2.91 -0.54
C LEU A 56 -2.18 2.50 -0.88
N GLY A 57 -1.19 2.94 -0.09
CA GLY A 57 0.21 2.51 -0.22
C GLY A 57 0.38 0.99 -0.06
N GLU A 58 -0.21 0.40 0.98
CA GLU A 58 -0.20 -1.05 1.21
C GLU A 58 -0.88 -1.84 0.07
N LEU A 59 -1.99 -1.32 -0.47
CA LEU A 59 -2.66 -1.94 -1.61
C LEU A 59 -1.74 -1.96 -2.85
N LEU A 60 -1.06 -0.84 -3.14
CA LEU A 60 -0.12 -0.73 -4.25
C LEU A 60 1.11 -1.62 -4.06
N GLN A 61 1.58 -1.79 -2.83
CA GLN A 61 2.64 -2.73 -2.48
C GLN A 61 2.24 -4.17 -2.87
N ARG A 62 1.01 -4.60 -2.52
CA ARG A 62 0.48 -5.92 -2.89
C ARG A 62 0.32 -6.11 -4.40
N ARG A 63 0.24 -5.02 -5.16
CA ARG A 63 0.21 -4.98 -6.62
C ARG A 63 1.60 -4.90 -7.26
N SER A 64 2.67 -4.96 -6.47
CA SER A 64 4.04 -4.76 -6.95
C SER A 64 4.30 -3.38 -7.57
N ARG A 65 3.47 -2.38 -7.26
CA ARG A 65 3.65 -0.96 -7.64
C ARG A 65 4.48 -0.25 -6.57
N TRP A 66 5.72 -0.70 -6.38
CA TRP A 66 6.57 -0.33 -5.26
C TRP A 66 6.86 1.18 -5.18
N ALA A 67 7.09 1.84 -6.32
CA ALA A 67 7.42 3.28 -6.36
C ALA A 67 6.26 4.17 -5.88
N GLU A 68 5.03 3.89 -6.32
CA GLU A 68 3.86 4.62 -5.84
C GLU A 68 3.51 4.28 -4.38
N ALA A 69 3.66 3.01 -4.00
CA ALA A 69 3.49 2.59 -2.60
C ALA A 69 4.43 3.35 -1.66
N GLU A 70 5.71 3.46 -2.03
CA GLU A 70 6.70 4.21 -1.27
C GLU A 70 6.34 5.68 -1.14
N SER A 71 5.92 6.32 -2.25
CA SER A 71 5.51 7.73 -2.24
C SER A 71 4.36 7.98 -1.27
N LEU A 72 3.34 7.12 -1.27
CA LEU A 72 2.19 7.24 -0.38
C LEU A 72 2.55 6.95 1.07
N LEU A 73 3.35 5.92 1.34
CA LEU A 73 3.78 5.59 2.69
C LEU A 73 4.66 6.71 3.29
N ARG A 74 5.51 7.34 2.48
CA ARG A 74 6.28 8.54 2.87
C ARG A 74 5.39 9.72 3.19
N GLU A 75 4.39 9.98 2.35
CA GLU A 75 3.41 11.05 2.59
C GLU A 75 2.64 10.81 3.91
N ALA A 76 2.17 9.58 4.14
CA ALA A 76 1.49 9.21 5.37
C ALA A 76 2.40 9.37 6.60
N LEU A 77 3.67 8.99 6.49
CA LEU A 77 4.64 9.11 7.58
C LEU A 77 4.95 10.57 7.92
N ASP A 78 5.22 11.44 6.94
CA ASP A 78 5.46 12.88 7.18
C ASP A 78 4.24 13.53 7.88
N LYS A 79 3.03 13.21 7.42
CA LYS A 79 1.81 13.69 8.07
C LYS A 79 1.65 13.16 9.50
N ARG A 80 1.97 11.88 9.76
CA ARG A 80 1.92 11.28 11.10
C ARG A 80 2.95 11.91 12.04
N LEU A 81 4.16 12.17 11.56
CA LEU A 81 5.19 12.88 12.31
C LEU A 81 4.73 14.28 12.73
N ARG A 82 4.07 15.03 11.84
CA ARG A 82 3.56 16.37 12.17
C ARG A 82 2.37 16.37 13.11
N VAL A 83 1.49 15.37 13.01
CA VAL A 83 0.23 15.32 13.79
C VAL A 83 0.41 14.66 15.15
N PHE A 84 1.18 13.57 15.21
CA PHE A 84 1.31 12.74 16.40
C PHE A 84 2.70 12.73 17.01
N GLY A 85 3.73 13.16 16.28
CA GLY A 85 5.13 13.05 16.69
C GLY A 85 5.75 11.69 16.35
N GLU A 86 7.05 11.57 16.61
CA GLU A 86 7.88 10.40 16.28
C GLU A 86 7.63 9.19 17.19
N SER A 87 7.35 9.42 18.48
CA SER A 87 7.17 8.37 19.48
C SER A 87 5.76 7.75 19.46
N HIS A 88 4.85 8.27 18.64
CA HIS A 88 3.49 7.76 18.60
C HIS A 88 3.44 6.40 17.88
N ALA A 89 2.72 5.44 18.47
CA ALA A 89 2.63 4.07 17.96
C ALA A 89 2.28 4.00 16.47
N VAL A 90 1.33 4.81 16.02
CA VAL A 90 0.92 4.85 14.60
C VAL A 90 2.03 5.38 13.69
N THR A 91 2.85 6.33 14.14
CA THR A 91 4.01 6.83 13.38
C THR A 91 5.08 5.74 13.26
N ILE A 92 5.35 5.04 14.35
CA ILE A 92 6.31 3.93 14.40
C ILE A 92 5.88 2.80 13.46
N GLU A 93 4.62 2.37 13.50
CA GLU A 93 4.10 1.33 12.60
C GLU A 93 4.25 1.72 11.12
N SER A 94 4.05 3.00 10.81
CA SER A 94 4.25 3.53 9.45
C SER A 94 5.72 3.50 9.03
N GLY A 95 6.61 3.88 9.94
CA GLY A 95 8.05 3.83 9.75
C GLY A 95 8.50 2.40 9.49
N ARG A 96 7.96 1.41 10.23
CA ARG A 96 8.23 -0.01 10.01
C ARG A 96 7.76 -0.49 8.64
N ALA A 97 6.54 -0.17 8.24
CA ALA A 97 6.01 -0.57 6.92
C ALA A 97 6.86 -0.01 5.77
N LEU A 98 7.30 1.25 5.87
CA LEU A 98 8.20 1.85 4.90
C LEU A 98 9.62 1.26 4.96
N ALA A 99 10.12 0.93 6.15
CA ALA A 99 11.43 0.28 6.32
C ALA A 99 11.46 -1.11 5.68
N GLU A 100 10.40 -1.90 5.84
CA GLU A 100 10.25 -3.21 5.20
C GLU A 100 10.26 -3.08 3.67
N LEU A 101 9.53 -2.10 3.14
CA LEU A 101 9.53 -1.79 1.72
C LEU A 101 10.93 -1.42 1.20
N LEU A 102 11.63 -0.51 1.88
CA LEU A 102 12.98 -0.08 1.50
C LEU A 102 14.01 -1.22 1.61
N ASN A 103 13.90 -2.06 2.65
CA ASN A 103 14.75 -3.24 2.80
C ASN A 103 14.56 -4.23 1.65
N SER A 104 13.32 -4.45 1.20
CA SER A 104 13.05 -5.29 0.01
C SER A 104 13.69 -4.75 -1.28
N GLN A 105 14.00 -3.45 -1.32
CA GLN A 105 14.68 -2.78 -2.43
C GLN A 105 16.20 -2.66 -2.22
N GLY A 106 16.75 -3.20 -1.13
CA GLY A 106 18.17 -3.09 -0.78
C GLY A 106 18.59 -1.72 -0.23
N ARG A 107 17.63 -0.86 0.16
CA ARG A 107 17.86 0.51 0.65
C ARG A 107 17.87 0.58 2.18
N ALA A 108 18.74 -0.23 2.79
CA ALA A 108 18.80 -0.39 4.25
C ALA A 108 19.17 0.91 5.00
N VAL A 109 20.00 1.78 4.41
CA VAL A 109 20.38 3.07 5.01
C VAL A 109 19.17 3.99 5.18
N GLU A 110 18.28 4.02 4.19
CA GLU A 110 17.06 4.83 4.27
C GLU A 110 16.05 4.22 5.24
N ALA A 111 16.00 2.89 5.35
CA ALA A 111 15.21 2.20 6.37
C ALA A 111 15.73 2.46 7.80
N ASP A 112 17.00 2.86 7.95
CA ASP A 112 17.64 3.26 9.21
C ASP A 112 17.25 4.63 9.71
N ALA A 113 16.97 5.54 8.78
CA ALA A 113 16.55 6.89 9.10
C ALA A 113 15.06 7.01 9.52
N LEU A 114 14.29 5.92 9.50
CA LEU A 114 12.86 5.94 9.82
C LEU A 114 12.61 5.80 11.33
N PRO A 115 11.53 6.37 11.87
CA PRO A 115 11.21 6.26 13.30
C PRO A 115 10.96 4.80 13.67
N ARG A 116 11.72 4.31 14.65
CA ARG A 116 11.61 2.97 15.23
C ARG A 116 11.33 3.18 16.71
N GLY A 117 10.19 2.70 17.19
CA GLY A 117 9.79 2.91 18.58
C GLY A 117 10.85 2.38 19.52
N GLY A 118 11.57 3.28 20.19
CA GLY A 118 12.63 2.93 21.14
C GLY A 118 13.94 3.69 21.01
N ASP A 119 13.94 4.96 20.63
CA ASP A 119 15.11 5.85 20.83
C ASP A 119 14.72 6.96 21.82
N ASP A 120 14.34 6.56 23.04
CA ASP A 120 14.42 7.43 24.21
C ASP A 120 15.92 7.56 24.55
N ARG A 121 16.57 8.62 24.07
CA ARG A 121 17.88 9.05 24.57
C ARG A 121 17.72 10.08 25.69
#